data_AF-A0A2V7QFD8-F1
#
_entry.id   AF-A0A2V7QFD8-F1
#
_cell.length_a   1.000
_cell.length_b   1.000
_cell.length_c   1.000
_cell.angle_alpha   90.00
_cell.angle_beta   90.00
_cell.angle_gamma   90.00
#
_symmetry.space_group_name_H-M   'P 1'
#
loop_
_entity.id
_entity.type
_entity.pdbx_description
1 polymer ?
#
loop_
_entity_poly.entity_id
_entity_poly.type
_entity_poly.pdbx_seq_one_letter_code
_entity_poly.pdbx_strand_id
1 'polypeptide(L)'
;MRWTLPNILTLARICLTPVIALLPFIEGYWPKVIAFLIFLAAAASDLVDGYLARRRNEVSELGQLLDPVADKLLLFATLIPIFWLTRHPTILYGIPWWGSLPVWVALLLVGRELLITAFRFLAKRRGVVIPAAGAGKLKAVVQNVFIGATIAWFAWRDAWLRHGWTGRLEEAWNKFHGWFVAVTLAGAIFLTVYSLIVYLYRYRAVLKGGG
;
A
#
# COMPACT_ATOMS: atom_id res chain seq x y z
N MET A 1 -12.75 21.99 17.72
CA MET A 1 -12.55 21.05 16.59
C MET A 1 -13.82 20.22 16.43
N ARG A 2 -14.45 20.18 15.24
CA ARG A 2 -15.63 19.34 15.00
C ARG A 2 -15.18 17.97 14.51
N TRP A 3 -15.53 16.91 15.23
CA TRP A 3 -15.29 15.53 14.81
C TRP A 3 -16.27 15.16 13.71
N THR A 4 -15.74 14.80 12.53
CA THR A 4 -16.54 14.32 11.40
C THR A 4 -16.36 12.82 11.25
N LEU A 5 -17.33 12.14 10.63
CA LEU A 5 -17.23 10.69 10.40
C LEU A 5 -15.96 10.31 9.60
N PRO A 6 -15.57 11.06 8.53
CA PRO A 6 -14.31 10.83 7.84
C PRO A 6 -13.09 10.86 8.77
N ASN A 7 -12.99 11.85 9.66
CA ASN A 7 -11.85 11.95 10.57
C ASN A 7 -11.73 10.76 11.54
N ILE A 8 -12.87 10.24 12.01
CA ILE A 8 -12.90 9.05 12.88
C ILE A 8 -12.41 7.82 12.10
N LEU A 9 -12.82 7.67 10.83
CA LEU A 9 -12.37 6.58 9.97
C LEU A 9 -10.86 6.65 9.71
N THR A 10 -10.31 7.84 9.41
CA THR A 10 -8.86 8.04 9.25
C THR A 10 -8.11 7.69 10.53
N LEU A 11 -8.60 8.13 11.70
CA LEU A 11 -7.97 7.84 12.98
C LEU A 11 -8.02 6.34 13.32
N ALA A 12 -9.17 5.69 13.08
CA ALA A 12 -9.31 4.26 13.24
C ALA A 12 -8.32 3.48 12.36
N ARG A 13 -8.11 3.92 11.11
CA ARG A 13 -7.08 3.34 10.22
C ARG A 13 -5.69 3.44 10.85
N ILE A 14 -5.32 4.62 11.35
CA ILE A 14 -4.02 4.84 12.02
C ILE A 14 -3.87 3.88 13.21
N CYS A 15 -4.91 3.72 14.04
CA CYS A 15 -4.89 2.81 15.19
C CYS A 15 -4.83 1.32 14.79
N LEU A 16 -5.43 0.93 13.66
CA LEU A 16 -5.37 -0.44 13.14
C LEU A 16 -4.02 -0.77 12.50
N THR A 17 -3.26 0.25 12.12
CA THR A 17 -2.02 0.08 11.35
C THR A 17 -0.95 -0.77 12.08
N PRO A 18 -0.68 -0.59 13.39
CA PRO A 18 0.21 -1.50 14.14
C PRO A 18 -0.31 -2.94 14.20
N VAL A 19 -1.63 -3.14 14.29
CA VAL A 19 -2.23 -4.48 14.31
C VAL A 19 -1.98 -5.19 12.97
N ILE A 20 -2.18 -4.49 11.85
CA ILE A 20 -1.88 -5.00 10.51
C ILE A 20 -0.39 -5.35 10.38
N ALA A 21 0.50 -4.56 10.99
CA ALA A 21 1.94 -4.80 10.95
C ALA A 21 2.37 -6.04 11.72
N LEU A 22 1.73 -6.33 12.85
CA LEU A 22 2.15 -7.39 13.76
C LEU A 22 1.54 -8.76 13.42
N LEU A 23 0.29 -8.80 12.98
CA LEU A 23 -0.43 -10.04 12.69
C LEU A 23 0.30 -11.01 11.72
N PRO A 24 0.98 -10.54 10.64
CA PRO A 24 1.70 -11.43 9.73
C PRO A 24 2.85 -12.21 10.38
N PHE A 25 3.40 -11.74 11.50
CA PHE A 25 4.48 -12.40 12.23
C PHE A 25 3.98 -13.48 13.20
N ILE A 26 2.68 -13.56 13.45
CA ILE A 26 2.10 -14.59 14.31
C ILE A 26 1.97 -15.89 13.50
N GLU A 27 2.35 -16.99 14.11
CA GLU A 27 2.29 -18.32 13.50
C GLU A 27 0.85 -18.73 13.14
N GLY A 28 0.72 -19.43 12.02
CA GLY A 28 -0.55 -19.95 11.51
C GLY A 28 -1.27 -19.02 10.55
N TYR A 29 -2.26 -19.58 9.86
CA TYR A 29 -2.97 -18.90 8.78
C TYR A 29 -4.01 -17.88 9.27
N TRP A 30 -4.67 -18.13 10.41
CA TRP A 30 -5.72 -17.24 10.93
C TRP A 30 -5.25 -15.81 11.19
N PRO A 31 -4.11 -15.56 11.86
CA PRO A 31 -3.58 -14.19 12.01
C PRO A 31 -3.37 -13.47 10.68
N LYS A 32 -2.87 -14.18 9.66
CA LYS A 32 -2.63 -13.64 8.31
C LYS A 32 -3.94 -13.37 7.55
N VAL A 33 -4.95 -14.23 7.72
CA VAL A 33 -6.32 -13.99 7.22
C VAL A 33 -6.90 -12.73 7.87
N ILE A 34 -6.77 -12.60 9.20
CA ILE A 34 -7.25 -11.42 9.93
C ILE A 34 -6.51 -10.16 9.44
N ALA A 35 -5.18 -10.24 9.25
CA ALA A 35 -4.38 -9.14 8.71
C ALA A 35 -4.89 -8.70 7.34
N PHE A 36 -5.19 -9.66 6.45
CA PHE A 36 -5.75 -9.39 5.12
C PHE A 36 -7.11 -8.71 5.21
N LEU A 37 -8.02 -9.20 6.07
CA LEU A 37 -9.35 -8.63 6.24
C LEU A 37 -9.31 -7.22 6.82
N ILE A 38 -8.47 -6.98 7.83
CA ILE A 38 -8.28 -5.65 8.42
C ILE A 38 -7.66 -4.70 7.38
N PHE A 39 -6.66 -5.16 6.62
CA PHE A 39 -6.08 -4.38 5.53
C PHE A 39 -7.13 -4.01 4.47
N LEU A 40 -7.96 -4.98 4.05
CA LEU A 40 -9.01 -4.75 3.06
C LEU A 40 -10.03 -3.73 3.57
N ALA A 41 -10.45 -3.85 4.84
CA ALA A 41 -11.34 -2.89 5.48
C ALA A 41 -10.70 -1.49 5.58
N ALA A 42 -9.41 -1.41 5.92
CA ALA A 42 -8.66 -0.16 6.01
C ALA A 42 -8.47 0.54 4.65
N ALA A 43 -8.20 -0.24 3.60
CA ALA A 43 -8.07 0.27 2.23
C ALA A 43 -9.42 0.67 1.63
N ALA A 44 -10.48 -0.08 1.93
CA ALA A 44 -11.84 0.25 1.50
C ALA A 44 -12.37 1.51 2.23
N SER A 45 -12.07 1.65 3.53
CA SER A 45 -12.51 2.81 4.31
C SER A 45 -11.93 4.12 3.79
N ASP A 46 -10.74 4.11 3.20
CA ASP A 46 -10.08 5.28 2.56
C ASP A 46 -10.82 5.79 1.31
N LEU A 47 -11.41 4.86 0.57
CA LEU A 47 -12.24 5.25 -0.57
C LEU A 47 -13.57 5.86 -0.09
N VAL A 48 -14.11 5.30 1.00
CA VAL A 48 -15.40 5.70 1.57
C VAL A 48 -15.31 7.03 2.30
N ASP A 49 -14.31 7.26 3.16
CA ASP A 49 -14.18 8.50 3.93
C ASP A 49 -13.92 9.71 3.01
N GLY A 50 -13.07 9.57 1.99
CA GLY A 50 -12.82 10.60 1.00
C GLY A 50 -14.04 10.88 0.13
N TYR A 51 -14.82 9.84 -0.22
CA TYR A 51 -16.09 10.02 -0.91
C TYR A 51 -17.10 10.75 -0.03
N LEU A 52 -17.22 10.36 1.24
CA LEU A 52 -18.18 10.92 2.18
C LEU A 52 -17.86 12.38 2.50
N ALA A 53 -16.59 12.71 2.74
CA ALA A 53 -16.13 14.07 2.99
C ALA A 53 -16.50 15.02 1.83
N ARG A 54 -16.31 14.57 0.58
CA ARG A 54 -16.69 15.34 -0.62
C ARG A 54 -18.20 15.46 -0.77
N ARG A 55 -18.95 14.37 -0.57
CA ARG A 55 -20.41 14.36 -0.76
C ARG A 55 -21.15 15.16 0.32
N ARG A 56 -20.62 15.19 1.54
CA ARG A 56 -21.23 15.89 2.68
C ARG A 56 -20.68 17.30 2.90
N ASN A 57 -19.75 17.77 2.07
CA ASN A 57 -18.99 19.00 2.31
C ASN A 57 -18.34 19.03 3.71
N GLU A 58 -17.93 17.87 4.23
CA GLU A 58 -17.29 17.67 5.54
C GLU A 58 -15.76 17.62 5.42
N VAL A 59 -15.19 18.38 4.48
CA VAL A 59 -13.74 18.47 4.31
C VAL A 59 -13.17 19.29 5.47
N SER A 60 -12.36 18.66 6.32
CA SER A 60 -11.76 19.31 7.50
C SER A 60 -10.24 19.45 7.36
N GLU A 61 -9.66 20.49 7.99
CA GLU A 61 -8.20 20.70 8.00
C GLU A 61 -7.46 19.53 8.68
N LEU A 62 -8.06 18.97 9.73
CA LEU A 62 -7.52 17.82 10.44
C LEU A 62 -7.50 16.56 9.55
N GLY A 63 -8.57 16.30 8.80
CA GLY A 63 -8.61 15.21 7.82
C GLY A 63 -7.52 15.38 6.74
N GLN A 64 -7.41 16.58 6.16
CA GLN A 64 -6.36 16.89 5.17
C GLN A 64 -4.93 16.69 5.69
N LEU A 65 -4.72 16.82 7.00
CA LEU A 65 -3.45 16.55 7.66
C LEU A 65 -3.24 15.05 7.96
N LEU A 66 -4.28 14.37 8.45
CA LEU A 66 -4.21 12.98 8.87
C LEU A 66 -4.21 11.99 7.69
N ASP A 67 -4.96 12.24 6.63
CA ASP A 67 -5.10 11.28 5.51
C ASP A 67 -3.73 10.94 4.89
N PRO A 68 -2.85 11.91 4.55
CA PRO A 68 -1.52 11.59 4.03
C PRO A 68 -0.63 10.86 5.03
N VAL A 69 -0.87 11.00 6.34
CA VAL A 69 -0.11 10.30 7.38
C VAL A 69 -0.60 8.86 7.47
N ALA A 70 -1.92 8.66 7.53
CA ALA A 70 -2.56 7.34 7.57
C ALA A 70 -2.15 6.48 6.37
N ASP A 71 -2.13 7.05 5.16
CA ASP A 71 -1.70 6.35 3.94
C ASP A 71 -0.27 5.83 4.03
N LYS A 72 0.65 6.65 4.54
CA LYS A 72 2.07 6.29 4.67
C LYS A 72 2.28 5.26 5.77
N LEU A 73 1.59 5.42 6.88
CA LEU A 73 1.64 4.45 7.97
C LEU A 73 1.13 3.08 7.49
N LEU A 74 0.00 3.04 6.78
CA LEU A 74 -0.55 1.81 6.23
C LEU A 74 0.42 1.16 5.22
N LEU A 75 1.04 1.96 4.35
CA LEU A 75 2.09 1.48 3.45
C LEU A 75 3.27 0.86 4.21
N PHE A 76 3.80 1.54 5.24
CA PHE A 76 4.94 1.02 5.99
C PHE A 76 4.58 -0.22 6.80
N ALA A 77 3.44 -0.20 7.47
CA ALA A 77 2.94 -1.33 8.25
C ALA A 77 2.66 -2.58 7.43
N THR A 78 2.46 -2.47 6.12
CA THR A 78 2.23 -3.63 5.27
C THR A 78 3.47 -4.04 4.51
N LEU A 79 4.21 -3.08 3.95
CA LEU A 79 5.39 -3.35 3.14
C LEU A 79 6.59 -3.83 3.98
N ILE A 80 6.74 -3.36 5.23
CA ILE A 80 7.83 -3.81 6.11
C ILE A 80 7.66 -5.31 6.47
N PRO A 81 6.50 -5.79 6.95
CA PRO A 81 6.29 -7.21 7.17
C PRO A 81 6.47 -8.04 5.89
N ILE A 82 5.96 -7.58 4.74
CA ILE A 82 6.17 -8.25 3.45
C ILE A 82 7.67 -8.37 3.14
N PHE A 83 8.42 -7.27 3.25
CA PHE A 83 9.85 -7.26 3.01
C PHE A 83 10.60 -8.21 3.95
N TRP A 84 10.26 -8.21 5.24
CA TRP A 84 10.90 -9.07 6.23
C TRP A 84 10.58 -10.56 6.00
N LEU A 85 9.29 -10.90 5.89
CA LEU A 85 8.82 -12.29 5.76
C LEU A 85 9.29 -12.94 4.46
N THR A 86 9.39 -12.19 3.37
CA THR A 86 9.88 -12.72 2.09
C THR A 86 11.41 -12.91 2.07
N ARG A 87 12.15 -12.23 2.95
CA ARG A 87 13.63 -12.28 3.01
C ARG A 87 14.16 -13.31 4.00
N HIS A 88 13.42 -13.61 5.07
CA HIS A 88 13.80 -14.66 6.01
C HIS A 88 13.69 -16.06 5.36
N PRO A 89 14.54 -17.03 5.76
CA PRO A 89 14.94 -18.18 4.94
C PRO A 89 13.90 -19.30 4.81
N THR A 90 12.62 -19.03 5.11
CA THR A 90 11.53 -19.93 4.75
C THR A 90 11.09 -19.59 3.32
N ILE A 91 11.59 -20.36 2.34
CA ILE A 91 11.20 -20.33 0.90
C ILE A 91 9.66 -20.30 0.71
N LEU A 92 8.93 -20.73 1.74
CA LEU A 92 7.47 -20.70 1.85
C LEU A 92 6.80 -19.41 1.37
N TYR A 93 7.36 -18.23 1.69
CA TYR A 93 6.73 -16.93 1.43
C TYR A 93 7.31 -16.18 0.24
N GLY A 94 8.22 -16.78 -0.53
CA GLY A 94 8.81 -16.14 -1.70
C GLY A 94 7.75 -15.68 -2.71
N ILE A 95 7.96 -14.49 -3.27
CA ILE A 95 7.19 -13.98 -4.40
C ILE A 95 7.63 -14.76 -5.65
N PRO A 96 6.71 -15.39 -6.40
CA PRO A 96 7.09 -16.20 -7.57
C PRO A 96 7.93 -15.42 -8.58
N TRP A 97 8.97 -16.07 -9.11
CA TRP A 97 10.02 -15.52 -9.99
C TRP A 97 10.96 -14.47 -9.38
N TRP A 98 10.62 -13.90 -8.22
CA TRP A 98 11.40 -12.85 -7.56
C TRP A 98 12.07 -13.33 -6.27
N GLY A 99 11.54 -14.38 -5.63
CA GLY A 99 11.98 -14.85 -4.33
C GLY A 99 11.66 -13.82 -3.25
N SER A 100 12.67 -13.33 -2.54
CA SER A 100 12.48 -12.26 -1.56
C SER A 100 12.11 -10.94 -2.23
N LEU A 101 11.28 -10.10 -1.58
CA LEU A 101 11.03 -8.75 -2.06
C LEU A 101 12.36 -7.98 -2.10
N PRO A 102 12.86 -7.55 -3.28
CA PRO A 102 14.17 -6.92 -3.34
C PRO A 102 14.19 -5.58 -2.60
N VAL A 103 15.31 -5.28 -1.93
CA VAL A 103 15.48 -4.04 -1.15
C VAL A 103 15.21 -2.81 -2.03
N TRP A 104 15.70 -2.81 -3.26
CA TRP A 104 15.52 -1.69 -4.19
C TRP A 104 14.04 -1.45 -4.53
N VAL A 105 13.21 -2.50 -4.56
CA VAL A 105 11.76 -2.36 -4.78
C VAL A 105 11.10 -1.71 -3.58
N ALA A 106 11.41 -2.19 -2.37
CA ALA A 106 10.90 -1.60 -1.14
C ALA A 106 11.29 -0.11 -1.03
N LEU A 107 12.55 0.22 -1.30
CA LEU A 107 13.06 1.59 -1.33
C LEU A 107 12.39 2.43 -2.43
N LEU A 108 12.13 1.87 -3.61
CA LEU A 108 11.45 2.57 -4.69
C LEU A 108 10.01 2.93 -4.30
N LEU A 109 9.25 1.97 -3.76
CA LEU A 109 7.84 2.16 -3.37
C LEU A 109 7.71 3.19 -2.25
N VAL A 110 8.54 3.09 -1.21
CA VAL A 110 8.56 4.01 -0.05
C VAL A 110 9.17 5.36 -0.42
N GLY A 111 10.37 5.33 -0.99
CA GLY A 111 11.16 6.52 -1.30
C GLY A 111 10.43 7.44 -2.26
N ARG A 112 9.70 6.89 -3.24
CA ARG A 112 8.86 7.70 -4.14
C ARG A 112 7.74 8.42 -3.38
N GLU A 113 7.06 7.75 -2.44
CA GLU A 113 6.00 8.41 -1.66
C GLU A 113 6.53 9.55 -0.79
N LEU A 114 7.68 9.34 -0.16
CA LEU A 114 8.37 10.36 0.62
C LEU A 114 8.84 11.52 -0.25
N LEU A 115 9.45 11.24 -1.40
CA LEU A 115 9.94 12.24 -2.35
C LEU A 115 8.79 13.13 -2.87
N ILE A 116 7.69 12.52 -3.33
CA ILE A 116 6.53 13.27 -3.85
C ILE A 116 5.86 14.08 -2.74
N THR A 117 5.83 13.58 -1.51
CA THR A 117 5.31 14.33 -0.36
C THR A 117 6.19 15.54 -0.04
N ALA A 118 7.50 15.34 0.07
CA ALA A 118 8.47 16.41 0.34
C ALA A 118 8.44 17.48 -0.75
N PHE A 119 8.34 17.07 -2.01
CA PHE A 119 8.27 18.02 -3.11
C PHE A 119 6.93 18.78 -3.14
N ARG A 120 5.79 18.13 -2.88
CA ARG A 120 4.50 18.85 -2.73
C ARG A 120 4.55 19.86 -1.59
N PHE A 121 5.22 19.53 -0.50
CA PHE A 121 5.43 20.43 0.63
C PHE A 121 6.27 21.66 0.24
N LEU A 122 7.39 21.46 -0.48
CA LEU A 122 8.21 22.55 -1.00
C LEU A 122 7.47 23.43 -2.01
N ALA A 123 6.72 22.82 -2.93
CA ALA A 123 5.91 23.55 -3.91
C ALA A 123 4.85 24.42 -3.22
N LYS A 124 4.17 23.89 -2.19
CA LYS A 124 3.18 24.63 -1.40
C LYS A 124 3.81 25.86 -0.71
N ARG A 125 5.05 25.75 -0.21
CA ARG A 125 5.78 26.90 0.36
C ARG A 125 6.08 28.00 -0.66
N ARG A 126 6.13 27.66 -1.96
CA ARG A 126 6.33 28.60 -3.08
C ARG A 126 5.01 29.08 -3.70
N GLY A 127 3.87 28.84 -3.04
CA GLY A 127 2.54 29.22 -3.53
C GLY A 127 1.99 28.32 -4.66
N VAL A 128 2.69 27.25 -5.03
CA VAL A 128 2.26 26.34 -6.09
C VAL A 128 1.57 25.11 -5.49
N VAL A 129 0.26 24.97 -5.71
CA VAL A 129 -0.49 23.79 -5.30
C VAL A 129 -0.42 22.74 -6.40
N ILE A 130 0.18 21.59 -6.08
CA ILE A 130 0.29 20.48 -7.01
C ILE A 130 -0.80 19.44 -6.72
N PRO A 131 -1.79 19.28 -7.61
CA PRO A 131 -2.84 18.29 -7.43
C PRO A 131 -2.31 16.87 -7.63
N ALA A 132 -3.00 15.89 -7.06
CA ALA A 132 -2.72 14.49 -7.32
C ALA A 132 -3.00 14.15 -8.79
N ALA A 133 -1.98 13.70 -9.53
CA ALA A 133 -2.12 13.29 -10.92
C ALA A 133 -2.80 11.90 -11.05
N GLY A 134 -3.56 11.68 -12.12
CA GLY A 134 -4.29 10.42 -12.37
C GLY A 134 -3.40 9.17 -12.34
N ALA A 135 -2.18 9.25 -12.87
CA ALA A 135 -1.20 8.16 -12.79
C ALA A 135 -0.81 7.80 -11.34
N GLY A 136 -0.81 8.77 -10.42
CA GLY A 136 -0.57 8.53 -9.00
C GLY A 136 -1.71 7.77 -8.32
N LYS A 137 -2.96 8.00 -8.74
CA LYS A 137 -4.12 7.26 -8.23
C LYS A 137 -4.09 5.79 -8.68
N LEU A 138 -3.85 5.54 -9.97
CA LEU A 138 -3.75 4.18 -10.49
C LEU A 138 -2.60 3.40 -9.83
N LYS A 139 -1.45 4.05 -9.63
CA LYS A 139 -0.32 3.50 -8.89
C LYS A 139 -0.72 3.06 -7.48
N ALA A 140 -1.43 3.90 -6.74
CA ALA A 140 -1.87 3.59 -5.38
C ALA A 140 -2.82 2.38 -5.35
N VAL A 141 -3.77 2.31 -6.29
CA VAL A 141 -4.69 1.17 -6.42
C VAL A 141 -3.92 -0.13 -6.70
N VAL A 142 -3.06 -0.13 -7.72
CA VAL A 142 -2.28 -1.33 -8.08
C VAL A 142 -1.35 -1.77 -6.96
N GLN A 143 -0.75 -0.81 -6.23
CA GLN A 143 0.09 -1.10 -5.08
C GLN A 143 -0.71 -1.70 -3.92
N ASN A 144 -1.91 -1.20 -3.61
CA ASN A 144 -2.77 -1.78 -2.59
C ASN A 144 -3.25 -3.18 -2.96
N VAL A 145 -3.52 -3.42 -4.25
CA VAL A 145 -3.84 -4.76 -4.77
C VAL A 145 -2.65 -5.70 -4.58
N PHE A 146 -1.43 -5.28 -4.93
CA PHE A 146 -0.21 -6.06 -4.68
C PHE A 146 -0.04 -6.40 -3.19
N ILE A 147 -0.18 -5.41 -2.31
CA ILE A 147 -0.04 -5.59 -0.86
C ILE A 147 -1.09 -6.59 -0.35
N GLY A 148 -2.36 -6.38 -0.68
CA GLY A 148 -3.45 -7.27 -0.26
C GLY A 148 -3.26 -8.69 -0.78
N ALA A 149 -2.91 -8.85 -2.05
CA ALA A 149 -2.60 -10.14 -2.64
C ALA A 149 -1.41 -10.81 -1.94
N THR A 150 -0.39 -10.06 -1.54
CA THR A 150 0.77 -10.65 -0.85
C THR A 150 0.42 -11.11 0.57
N ILE A 151 -0.40 -10.35 1.31
CA ILE A 151 -0.86 -10.78 2.64
C ILE A 151 -1.77 -12.02 2.52
N ALA A 152 -2.67 -12.04 1.54
CA ALA A 152 -3.49 -13.22 1.22
C ALA A 152 -2.64 -14.44 0.82
N TRP A 153 -1.54 -14.22 0.10
CA TRP A 153 -0.57 -15.26 -0.25
C TRP A 153 0.03 -15.89 1.00
N PHE A 154 0.47 -15.09 1.98
CA PHE A 154 1.00 -15.63 3.23
C PHE A 154 -0.04 -16.47 3.99
N ALA A 155 -1.28 -16.00 4.06
CA ALA A 155 -2.38 -16.75 4.68
C ALA A 155 -2.62 -18.09 3.97
N TRP A 156 -2.64 -18.07 2.63
CA TRP A 156 -2.79 -19.26 1.80
C TRP A 156 -1.67 -20.28 2.01
N ARG A 157 -0.41 -19.83 2.04
CA ARG A 157 0.75 -20.71 2.23
C ARG A 157 0.72 -21.43 3.59
N ASP A 158 0.31 -20.75 4.65
CA ASP A 158 0.14 -21.38 5.96
C ASP A 158 -1.05 -22.33 6.03
N ALA A 159 -2.17 -21.98 5.39
CA ALA A 159 -3.34 -22.85 5.34
C ALA A 159 -3.00 -24.16 4.60
N TRP A 160 -2.26 -24.04 3.50
CA TRP A 160 -1.79 -25.17 2.72
C TRP A 160 -0.93 -26.12 3.54
N LEU A 161 0.09 -25.60 4.26
CA LEU A 161 0.93 -26.42 5.14
C LEU A 161 0.14 -27.13 6.23
N ARG A 162 -0.86 -26.47 6.81
CA ARG A 162 -1.67 -27.05 7.88
C ARG A 162 -2.62 -28.14 7.41
N HIS A 163 -3.26 -27.95 6.26
CA HIS A 163 -4.28 -28.87 5.77
C HIS A 163 -3.74 -29.97 4.84
N GLY A 164 -2.48 -29.85 4.39
CA GLY A 164 -1.86 -30.83 3.51
C GLY A 164 -2.60 -31.01 2.18
N TRP A 165 -3.22 -29.94 1.67
CA TRP A 165 -3.95 -30.02 0.42
C TRP A 165 -3.02 -30.39 -0.73
N THR A 166 -3.44 -31.36 -1.54
CA THR A 166 -2.69 -31.82 -2.71
C THR A 166 -3.63 -31.97 -3.90
N GLY A 167 -3.16 -31.64 -5.10
CA GLY A 167 -3.82 -31.99 -6.35
C GLY A 167 -3.91 -30.84 -7.37
N ARG A 168 -4.62 -31.09 -8.48
CA ARG A 168 -4.68 -30.18 -9.63
C ARG A 168 -5.25 -28.79 -9.31
N LEU A 169 -6.27 -28.72 -8.46
CA LEU A 169 -6.88 -27.44 -8.07
C LEU A 169 -5.92 -26.59 -7.22
N GLU A 170 -5.17 -27.24 -6.33
CA GLU A 170 -4.16 -26.59 -5.49
C GLU A 170 -3.00 -26.08 -6.32
N GLU A 171 -2.48 -26.89 -7.25
CA GLU A 171 -1.43 -26.47 -8.18
C GLU A 171 -1.89 -25.29 -9.07
N ALA A 172 -3.11 -25.36 -9.61
CA ALA A 172 -3.69 -24.28 -10.40
C ALA A 172 -3.84 -23.00 -9.59
N TRP A 173 -4.31 -23.09 -8.35
CA TRP A 173 -4.47 -21.94 -7.46
C TRP A 173 -3.13 -21.34 -7.06
N ASN A 174 -2.14 -22.17 -6.72
CA ASN A 174 -0.78 -21.73 -6.42
C ASN A 174 -0.16 -20.97 -7.59
N LYS A 175 -0.30 -21.48 -8.82
CA LYS A 175 0.16 -20.82 -10.04
C LYS A 175 -0.56 -19.49 -10.27
N PHE A 176 -1.89 -19.48 -10.19
CA PHE A 176 -2.70 -18.27 -10.40
C PHE A 176 -2.35 -17.18 -9.40
N HIS A 177 -2.42 -17.49 -8.10
CA HIS A 177 -2.22 -16.50 -7.05
C HIS A 177 -0.78 -15.99 -7.04
N GLY A 178 0.18 -16.88 -7.29
CA GLY A 178 1.58 -16.55 -7.44
C GLY A 178 1.85 -15.60 -8.61
N TRP A 179 1.32 -15.93 -9.79
CA TRP A 179 1.36 -15.08 -10.98
C TRP A 179 0.71 -13.71 -10.71
N PHE A 180 -0.43 -13.68 -10.02
CA PHE A 180 -1.17 -12.47 -9.71
C PHE A 180 -0.36 -11.52 -8.81
N VAL A 181 0.29 -12.03 -7.76
CA VAL A 181 1.20 -11.24 -6.92
C VAL A 181 2.38 -10.68 -7.75
N ALA A 182 2.99 -11.50 -8.61
CA ALA A 182 4.11 -11.06 -9.43
C ALA A 182 3.72 -9.97 -10.46
N VAL A 183 2.57 -10.13 -11.13
CA VAL A 183 2.06 -9.14 -12.10
C VAL A 183 1.68 -7.84 -11.41
N THR A 184 1.02 -7.90 -10.26
CA THR A 184 0.64 -6.70 -9.51
C THR A 184 1.86 -5.97 -8.94
N LEU A 185 2.90 -6.70 -8.51
CA LEU A 185 4.19 -6.12 -8.14
C LEU A 185 4.86 -5.40 -9.32
N ALA A 186 4.96 -6.08 -10.48
CA ALA A 186 5.56 -5.50 -11.68
C ALA A 186 4.78 -4.24 -12.13
N GLY A 187 3.45 -4.30 -12.09
CA GLY A 187 2.58 -3.15 -12.36
C GLY A 187 2.80 -2.00 -11.36
N ALA A 188 2.93 -2.30 -10.07
CA ALA A 188 3.20 -1.31 -9.04
C ALA A 188 4.56 -0.63 -9.26
N ILE A 189 5.61 -1.40 -9.58
CA ILE A 189 6.94 -0.87 -9.91
C ILE A 189 6.86 0.05 -11.13
N PHE A 190 6.28 -0.46 -12.23
CA PHE A 190 6.15 0.29 -13.48
C PHE A 190 5.41 1.62 -13.26
N LEU A 191 4.25 1.58 -12.59
CA LEU A 191 3.46 2.78 -12.31
C LEU A 191 4.16 3.71 -11.32
N THR A 192 4.97 3.20 -10.41
CA THR A 192 5.78 4.03 -9.49
C THR A 192 6.80 4.83 -10.27
N VAL A 193 7.56 4.18 -11.16
CA VAL A 193 8.56 4.84 -12.00
C VAL A 193 7.89 5.79 -12.99
N TYR A 194 6.88 5.32 -13.72
CA TYR A 194 6.15 6.12 -14.69
C TYR A 194 5.54 7.37 -14.05
N SER A 195 4.82 7.21 -12.94
CA SER A 195 4.21 8.35 -12.26
C SER A 195 5.25 9.33 -11.72
N LEU A 196 6.41 8.84 -11.27
CA LEU A 196 7.51 9.69 -10.84
C LEU A 196 8.09 10.51 -12.01
N ILE A 197 8.36 9.87 -13.15
CA ILE A 197 8.87 10.54 -14.35
C ILE A 197 7.89 11.61 -14.83
N VAL A 198 6.61 11.25 -14.99
CA VAL A 198 5.55 12.19 -15.41
C VAL A 198 5.47 13.37 -14.45
N TYR A 199 5.57 13.11 -13.15
CA TYR A 199 5.49 14.14 -12.14
C TYR A 199 6.69 15.10 -12.19
N LEU A 200 7.92 14.56 -12.24
CA LEU A 200 9.13 15.37 -12.36
C LEU A 200 9.16 16.17 -13.66
N TYR A 201 8.73 15.58 -14.77
CA TYR A 201 8.63 16.27 -16.06
C TYR A 201 7.61 17.40 -16.03
N ARG A 202 6.41 17.15 -15.50
CA ARG A 202 5.32 18.14 -15.43
C ARG A 202 5.67 19.32 -14.52
N TYR A 203 6.36 19.07 -13.41
CA TYR A 203 6.66 20.10 -12.40
C TYR A 203 8.13 20.53 -12.39
N ARG A 204 8.89 20.26 -13.47
CA ARG A 204 10.31 20.64 -13.61
C ARG A 204 10.56 22.14 -13.45
N ALA A 205 9.62 22.99 -13.85
CA ALA A 205 9.73 24.44 -13.72
C ALA A 205 9.71 24.87 -12.24
N VAL A 206 8.90 24.22 -11.42
CA VAL A 206 8.82 24.45 -9.97
C VAL A 206 10.13 24.02 -9.28
N LEU A 207 10.79 22.97 -9.79
CA LEU A 207 12.09 22.50 -9.29
C LEU A 207 13.24 23.47 -9.57
N LYS A 208 13.25 24.09 -10.76
CA LYS A 208 14.35 24.98 -11.20
C LYS A 208 14.37 26.35 -10.53
N GLY A 209 13.40 26.67 -9.67
CA GLY A 209 13.38 27.95 -8.96
C GLY A 209 13.23 29.15 -9.89
N GLY A 210 12.30 29.08 -10.85
CA GLY A 210 11.95 30.26 -11.66
C GLY A 210 11.29 31.32 -10.80
N GLY A 211 11.90 32.51 -10.76
CA GLY A 211 11.35 33.73 -10.16
C GLY A 211 10.22 34.36 -10.96
#